data_AF-A0A6V7JNW9-F1
#
_entry.id   AF-A0A6V7JNW9-F1
#
_cell.length_a   1.000
_cell.length_b   1.000
_cell.length_c   1.000
_cell.angle_alpha   90.00
_cell.angle_beta   90.00
_cell.angle_gamma   90.00
#
_symmetry.space_group_name_H-M   'P 1'
#
loop_
_entity.id
_entity.type
_entity.pdbx_description
1 polymer ?
#
loop_
_entity_poly.entity_id
_entity_poly.type
_entity_poly.pdbx_seq_one_letter_code
_entity_poly.pdbx_strand_id
1 'polypeptide(L)' 'ELFLHNNRIITLRQCERYLPTSLETLTLANNNITDLNEMSHLGNLANLINFSIANNPCVSAT' A
#
# COMPACT_ATOMS: atom_id res chain seq x y z
N GLU A 1 -7.32 -9.46 -5.99
CA GLU A 1 -6.46 -8.37 -6.49
C GLU A 1 -7.11 -7.02 -6.18
N LEU A 2 -6.33 -5.97 -5.89
CA LEU A 2 -6.82 -4.63 -5.55
C LEU A 2 -5.90 -3.55 -6.16
N PHE A 3 -6.50 -2.65 -6.94
CA PHE A 3 -5.77 -1.60 -7.64
C PHE A 3 -6.21 -0.23 -7.11
N LEU A 4 -5.33 0.40 -6.31
CA LEU A 4 -5.54 1.71 -5.69
C LEU A 4 -4.57 2.77 -6.24
N HIS A 5 -4.05 2.55 -7.43
CA HIS A 5 -3.14 3.51 -8.07
C HIS A 5 -3.85 4.83 -8.42
N ASN A 6 -3.11 5.94 -8.47
CA ASN A 6 -3.62 7.29 -8.78
C ASN A 6 -4.72 7.78 -7.82
N ASN A 7 -4.61 7.44 -6.54
CA ASN A 7 -5.49 7.96 -5.50
C ASN A 7 -4.75 9.01 -4.65
N ARG A 8 -5.41 9.52 -3.61
CA ARG A 8 -4.83 10.46 -2.63
C ARG A 8 -4.65 9.78 -1.27
N ILE A 9 -4.27 8.51 -1.27
CA ILE A 9 -4.06 7.75 -0.04
C ILE A 9 -2.80 8.29 0.64
N ILE A 10 -2.94 8.64 1.92
CA ILE A 10 -1.84 9.18 2.74
C ILE A 10 -1.47 8.17 3.83
N THR A 11 -2.44 7.40 4.32
CA THR A 11 -2.28 6.46 5.45
C THR A 11 -2.92 5.11 5.14
N LEU A 12 -2.36 4.05 5.74
CA LEU A 12 -2.79 2.66 5.61
C LEU A 12 -3.29 2.06 6.93
N ARG A 13 -3.48 2.87 7.98
CA ARG A 13 -3.85 2.42 9.35
C ARG A 13 -5.05 1.49 9.46
N GLN A 14 -5.94 1.48 8.47
CA GLN A 14 -7.15 0.65 8.46
C GLN A 14 -7.06 -0.54 7.51
N CYS A 15 -5.98 -0.65 6.74
CA CYS A 15 -5.76 -1.72 5.79
C CYS A 15 -5.77 -3.09 6.46
N GLU A 16 -5.16 -3.22 7.64
CA GLU A 16 -5.18 -4.46 8.44
C GLU A 16 -6.59 -5.00 8.75
N ARG A 17 -7.59 -4.12 8.84
CA ARG A 17 -8.97 -4.46 9.23
C ARG A 17 -9.88 -4.74 8.03
N TYR A 18 -9.67 -4.05 6.92
CA TYR A 18 -10.56 -4.10 5.76
C TYR A 18 -9.98 -4.87 4.58
N LEU A 19 -8.66 -5.04 4.52
CA LEU A 19 -8.06 -5.80 3.43
C LEU A 19 -8.12 -7.30 3.75
N PRO A 20 -8.61 -8.11 2.79
CA PRO A 20 -8.62 -9.56 2.96
C PRO A 20 -7.19 -10.11 2.90
N THR A 21 -6.88 -11.07 3.75
CA THR A 21 -5.57 -11.75 3.78
C THR A 21 -5.30 -12.59 2.53
N SER A 22 -6.34 -12.90 1.74
CA SER A 22 -6.26 -13.60 0.45
C SER A 22 -5.85 -12.69 -0.72
N LEU A 23 -5.49 -11.43 -0.45
CA LEU A 23 -5.10 -10.50 -1.50
C LEU A 23 -3.72 -10.83 -2.06
N GLU A 24 -3.67 -11.20 -3.34
CA GLU A 24 -2.42 -11.54 -4.04
C GLU A 24 -1.74 -10.33 -4.72
N THR A 25 -2.52 -9.35 -5.14
CA THR A 25 -2.02 -8.16 -5.86
C THR A 25 -2.55 -6.89 -5.23
N LEU A 26 -1.66 -5.96 -4.88
CA LEU A 26 -1.96 -4.63 -4.37
C LEU A 26 -1.07 -3.57 -5.02
N THR A 27 -1.67 -2.57 -5.66
CA THR A 27 -0.94 -1.39 -6.12
C THR A 27 -1.46 -0.12 -5.46
N LEU A 28 -0.53 0.61 -4.87
CA LEU A 28 -0.68 1.93 -4.27
C LEU A 28 0.15 2.96 -5.05
N ALA A 29 0.53 2.66 -6.29
CA ALA A 29 1.36 3.57 -7.08
C ALA A 29 0.69 4.94 -7.33
N ASN A 30 1.46 6.02 -7.39
CA ASN A 30 0.95 7.40 -7.56
C ASN A 30 -0.07 7.79 -6.48
N ASN A 31 0.28 7.57 -5.21
CA ASN A 31 -0.47 8.08 -4.06
C ASN A 31 0.38 9.11 -3.30
N ASN A 32 -0.14 9.61 -2.18
CA ASN A 32 0.50 10.63 -1.36
C ASN A 32 1.06 10.03 -0.06
N ILE A 33 1.54 8.79 -0.08
CA ILE A 33 2.13 8.15 1.09
C ILE A 33 3.52 8.75 1.31
N THR A 34 3.71 9.45 2.43
CA THR A 34 4.96 10.14 2.76
C THR A 34 5.86 9.34 3.71
N ASP A 35 5.27 8.45 4.51
CA ASP A 35 6.00 7.62 5.46
C ASP A 35 5.98 6.15 5.01
N LEU A 36 7.16 5.53 4.93
CA LEU A 36 7.30 4.10 4.62
C LEU A 36 6.77 3.22 5.76
N ASN A 37 6.70 3.73 6.99
CA ASN A 37 6.15 3.00 8.13
C ASN A 37 4.68 2.61 7.94
N GLU A 38 3.93 3.31 7.07
CA GLU A 38 2.54 2.95 6.75
C GLU A 38 2.45 1.53 6.16
N MET A 39 3.53 1.01 5.55
CA MET A 39 3.56 -0.37 5.02
C MET A 39 3.50 -1.43 6.12
N SER A 40 3.83 -1.09 7.37
CA SER A 40 3.64 -2.01 8.51
C SER A 40 2.17 -2.43 8.68
N HIS A 41 1.24 -1.56 8.26
CA HIS A 41 -0.19 -1.85 8.25
C HIS A 41 -0.65 -2.81 7.14
N LEU A 42 0.29 -3.28 6.31
CA LEU A 42 0.04 -4.33 5.33
C LEU A 42 0.54 -5.70 5.83
N GLY A 43 1.03 -5.80 7.07
CA GLY A 43 1.61 -7.03 7.63
C GLY A 43 0.65 -8.24 7.65
N ASN A 44 -0.66 -8.02 7.68
CA ASN A 44 -1.66 -9.09 7.62
C ASN A 44 -1.80 -9.73 6.23
N LEU A 45 -1.23 -9.13 5.19
CA LEU A 45 -1.33 -9.58 3.80
C LEU A 45 -0.25 -10.61 3.47
N ALA A 46 -0.34 -11.79 4.09
CA ALA A 46 0.65 -12.86 3.93
C ALA A 46 0.70 -13.48 2.52
N ASN A 47 -0.39 -13.39 1.76
CA ASN A 47 -0.49 -13.99 0.42
C ASN A 47 -0.14 -13.01 -0.71
N LEU A 48 0.43 -11.85 -0.38
CA LEU A 48 0.67 -10.80 -1.36
C LEU A 48 1.90 -11.13 -2.22
N ILE A 49 1.69 -11.31 -3.51
CA ILE A 49 2.69 -11.67 -4.51
C ILE A 49 3.17 -10.42 -5.25
N ASN A 50 2.24 -9.55 -5.63
CA ASN A 50 2.51 -8.35 -6.42
C ASN A 50 2.19 -7.09 -5.62
N PHE A 51 3.22 -6.33 -5.25
CA PHE A 51 3.10 -5.07 -4.52
C PHE A 51 3.75 -3.92 -5.27
N SER A 52 3.09 -2.76 -5.34
CA SER A 52 3.69 -1.55 -5.91
C SER A 52 3.32 -0.28 -5.15
N ILE A 53 4.33 0.52 -4.82
CA ILE A 53 4.20 1.85 -4.19
C ILE A 53 4.94 2.92 -5.00
N ALA A 54 5.22 2.66 -6.28
CA ALA A 54 5.94 3.58 -7.15
C ALA A 54 5.30 4.98 -7.16
N ASN A 55 6.09 6.03 -7.33
CA ASN A 55 5.62 7.42 -7.35
C ASN A 55 4.86 7.85 -6.07
N ASN A 56 5.16 7.24 -4.93
CA ASN A 56 4.79 7.80 -3.62
C ASN A 56 5.97 8.62 -3.06
N PRO A 57 5.71 9.73 -2.36
CA PRO A 57 6.75 10.51 -1.70
C PRO A 57 7.66 9.70 -0.76
N CYS A 58 7.13 8.65 -0.12
CA CYS A 58 7.90 7.75 0.77
C CYS A 58 9.01 6.97 0.05
N VAL A 59 8.92 6.79 -1.27
CA VAL A 59 9.93 6.12 -2.10
C VAL A 59 10.91 7.12 -2.71
N SER A 60 10.46 8.37 -2.90
CA SER A 60 11.24 9.44 -3.53
C SER A 60 12.05 10.26 -2.52
N ALA A 61 12.48 9.66 -1.40
CA ALA A 61 13.37 10.31 -0.45
C ALA A 61 14.71 10.61 -1.16
N THR A 62 14.86 11.86 -1.58
CA THR A 62 16.08 12.46 -2.12
C THR A 62 16.59 13.46 -1.10
#